data_AF-A0A1Y4AMJ3-F1
#
_entry.id   AF-A0A1Y4AMJ3-F1
#
_cell.length_a   1.000
_cell.length_b   1.000
_cell.length_c   1.000
_cell.angle_alpha   90.00
_cell.angle_beta   90.00
_cell.angle_gamma   90.00
#
_symmetry.space_group_name_H-M   'P 1'
#
loop_
_entity.id
_entity.type
_entity.pdbx_description
1 polymer ?
#
loop_
_entity_poly.entity_id
_entity_poly.type
_entity_poly.pdbx_seq_one_letter_code
_entity_poly.pdbx_strand_id
1 'polypeptide(L)'
;MTEAKHAKKTAPRHAAAPRGAHAPINAADAAHRAARTVDTRERTRQRQAAAGVGRARAETLGRSTSSGHAGAIAGAVIGIALACALIWFVGGAVLRAFMADEPVADELIATDQADATASATADASGTLDVIGFTYSFEMTPEGDYALARQNIGSSADPLTVFLVTGEPVGMATYNGVIYVVSNLDGSFYLQSFIPGDGSLPSEPTQEEGTVTGMELQGSELRLTEEGGRIYTLELGA
;
A
#
# COMPACT_ATOMS: atom_id res chain seq x y z
N MET A 1 -40.41 -78.57 -13.37
CA MET A 1 -41.36 -78.56 -12.23
C MET A 1 -41.12 -77.27 -11.50
N THR A 2 -41.97 -76.27 -11.79
CA THR A 2 -42.94 -75.65 -10.85
C THR A 2 -42.23 -74.61 -9.95
N GLU A 3 -42.64 -73.35 -9.84
CA GLU A 3 -43.94 -72.74 -10.05
C GLU A 3 -43.76 -71.21 -10.09
N ALA A 4 -44.53 -70.51 -10.92
CA ALA A 4 -44.62 -69.05 -10.92
C ALA A 4 -45.51 -68.58 -9.75
N LYS A 5 -45.22 -67.40 -9.18
CA LYS A 5 -46.25 -66.61 -8.51
C LYS A 5 -46.02 -65.11 -8.68
N HIS A 6 -46.82 -64.53 -9.56
CA HIS A 6 -47.13 -63.11 -9.58
C HIS A 6 -47.82 -62.69 -8.28
N ALA A 7 -47.44 -61.54 -7.72
CA ALA A 7 -48.31 -60.75 -6.86
C ALA A 7 -48.12 -59.25 -7.13
N LYS A 8 -49.27 -58.57 -7.14
CA LYS A 8 -49.62 -57.29 -7.76
C LYS A 8 -49.42 -56.12 -6.78
N LYS A 9 -49.16 -54.93 -7.34
CA LYS A 9 -49.48 -53.57 -6.84
C LYS A 9 -49.21 -53.26 -5.35
N THR A 10 -48.42 -52.22 -5.12
CA THR A 10 -48.97 -50.93 -4.65
C THR A 10 -47.90 -49.83 -4.74
N ALA A 11 -48.19 -48.76 -5.48
CA ALA A 11 -47.43 -47.53 -5.43
C ALA A 11 -47.76 -46.80 -4.11
N PRO A 12 -46.79 -46.33 -3.33
CA PRO A 12 -47.04 -45.30 -2.34
C PRO A 12 -47.01 -43.95 -3.05
N ARG A 13 -48.16 -43.28 -2.92
CA ARG A 13 -48.49 -41.88 -3.24
C ARG A 13 -47.30 -40.95 -3.05
N HIS A 14 -47.07 -40.08 -4.04
CA HIS A 14 -46.36 -38.81 -3.86
C HIS A 14 -47.00 -38.05 -2.68
N ALA A 15 -46.29 -38.01 -1.56
CA ALA A 15 -46.53 -37.03 -0.52
C ALA A 15 -45.90 -35.72 -1.01
N ALA A 16 -46.76 -34.76 -1.36
CA ALA A 16 -46.34 -33.38 -1.59
C ALA A 16 -46.11 -32.70 -0.24
N ALA A 17 -44.88 -32.22 -0.01
CA ALA A 17 -44.52 -31.21 0.98
C ALA A 17 -43.04 -30.82 0.79
N PRO A 18 -42.61 -29.63 1.23
CA PRO A 18 -43.17 -28.30 1.03
C PRO A 18 -42.24 -27.45 0.14
N ARG A 19 -42.78 -26.45 -0.56
CA ARG A 19 -41.96 -25.41 -1.21
C ARG A 19 -41.17 -24.68 -0.13
N GLY A 20 -39.84 -24.81 -0.13
CA GLY A 20 -38.96 -23.96 0.68
C GLY A 20 -37.68 -24.58 1.23
N ALA A 21 -37.47 -25.90 1.14
CA ALA A 21 -36.23 -26.51 1.63
C ALA A 21 -35.51 -27.24 0.48
N HIS A 22 -34.47 -26.63 -0.07
CA HIS A 22 -33.54 -27.33 -0.95
C HIS A 22 -32.78 -28.37 -0.13
N ALA A 23 -32.72 -29.61 -0.64
CA ALA A 23 -31.87 -30.65 -0.08
C ALA A 23 -30.42 -30.13 0.05
N PRO A 24 -29.71 -30.44 1.15
CA PRO A 24 -28.32 -30.02 1.30
C PRO A 24 -27.53 -30.61 0.13
N ILE A 25 -27.00 -29.73 -0.72
CA ILE A 25 -26.13 -30.13 -1.82
C ILE A 25 -24.89 -30.72 -1.16
N ASN A 26 -24.62 -32.00 -1.43
CA ASN A 26 -23.44 -32.67 -0.92
C ASN A 26 -22.20 -31.86 -1.35
N ALA A 27 -21.47 -31.31 -0.37
CA ALA A 27 -20.36 -30.38 -0.61
C ALA A 27 -19.28 -30.98 -1.51
N ALA A 28 -19.07 -32.29 -1.43
CA ALA A 28 -18.14 -33.02 -2.30
C ALA A 28 -18.61 -33.00 -3.76
N ASP A 29 -19.92 -33.11 -3.99
CA ASP A 29 -20.53 -33.13 -5.32
C ASP A 29 -20.64 -31.72 -5.94
N ALA A 30 -20.68 -30.67 -5.12
CA ALA A 30 -20.53 -29.28 -5.55
C ALA A 30 -19.09 -28.93 -5.94
N ALA A 31 -18.10 -29.40 -5.16
CA ALA A 31 -16.68 -29.19 -5.44
C ALA A 31 -16.24 -29.87 -6.74
N HIS A 32 -16.69 -31.10 -7.00
CA HIS A 32 -16.37 -31.82 -8.24
C HIS A 32 -16.96 -31.17 -9.49
N ARG A 33 -18.11 -30.48 -9.39
CA ARG A 33 -18.70 -29.72 -10.51
C ARG A 33 -17.95 -28.41 -10.77
N ALA A 34 -17.53 -27.68 -9.74
CA ALA A 34 -16.76 -26.44 -9.88
C ALA A 34 -15.35 -26.66 -10.48
N ALA A 35 -14.77 -27.84 -10.29
CA ALA A 35 -13.48 -28.21 -10.88
C ALA A 35 -13.54 -28.41 -12.40
N ARG A 36 -14.72 -28.69 -12.98
CA ARG A 36 -14.90 -28.95 -14.42
C ARG A 36 -15.40 -27.75 -15.22
N THR A 37 -15.74 -26.63 -14.59
CA THR A 37 -16.16 -25.41 -15.30
C THR A 37 -14.95 -24.61 -15.74
N VAL A 38 -14.90 -24.20 -17.02
CA VAL A 38 -13.76 -23.48 -17.63
C VAL A 38 -13.93 -21.95 -17.55
N ASP A 39 -15.12 -21.47 -17.17
CA ASP A 39 -15.41 -20.03 -17.04
C ASP A 39 -15.22 -19.53 -15.60
N THR A 40 -14.38 -18.51 -15.44
CA THR A 40 -13.92 -17.97 -14.14
C THR A 40 -15.02 -17.23 -13.37
N ARG A 41 -16.04 -16.69 -14.06
CA ARG A 41 -17.18 -15.98 -13.43
C ARG A 41 -18.21 -16.93 -12.80
N GLU A 42 -18.33 -18.14 -13.32
CA GLU A 42 -19.22 -19.17 -12.76
C GLU A 42 -18.63 -19.74 -11.46
N ARG A 43 -17.31 -19.88 -11.39
CA ARG A 43 -16.58 -20.37 -10.21
C ARG A 43 -16.71 -19.46 -9.00
N THR A 44 -16.65 -18.14 -9.18
CA THR A 44 -16.83 -17.18 -8.08
C THR A 44 -18.26 -17.18 -7.55
N ARG A 45 -19.27 -17.27 -8.43
CA ARG A 45 -20.68 -17.42 -8.02
C ARG A 45 -20.93 -18.68 -7.20
N GLN A 46 -20.34 -19.81 -7.59
CA GLN A 46 -20.53 -21.08 -6.87
C GLN A 46 -19.77 -21.11 -5.53
N ARG A 47 -18.60 -20.47 -5.44
CA ARG A 47 -17.88 -20.27 -4.16
C ARG A 47 -18.68 -19.39 -3.19
N GLN A 48 -19.35 -18.36 -3.69
CA GLN A 48 -20.22 -17.49 -2.88
C GLN A 48 -21.50 -18.22 -2.40
N ALA A 49 -22.04 -19.14 -3.19
CA ALA A 49 -23.17 -19.99 -2.79
C ALA A 49 -22.78 -21.03 -1.72
N ALA A 50 -21.55 -21.56 -1.75
CA ALA A 50 -21.03 -22.49 -0.75
C ALA A 50 -20.70 -21.82 0.60
N ALA A 51 -20.40 -20.52 0.60
CA ALA A 51 -20.10 -19.73 1.79
C ALA A 51 -21.34 -19.28 2.59
N GLY A 52 -22.56 -19.71 2.21
CA GLY A 52 -23.78 -19.40 2.94
C GLY A 52 -24.19 -17.92 2.94
N VAL A 53 -23.53 -17.08 2.12
CA VAL A 53 -23.80 -15.64 2.05
C VAL A 53 -24.96 -15.37 1.09
N GLY A 54 -26.13 -15.93 1.43
CA GLY A 54 -27.38 -15.72 0.71
C GLY A 54 -27.94 -14.33 0.99
N ARG A 55 -27.97 -13.50 -0.06
CA ARG A 55 -28.92 -12.40 -0.34
C ARG A 55 -29.74 -11.89 0.87
N ALA A 56 -29.21 -10.89 1.56
CA ALA A 56 -30.01 -10.01 2.44
C ALA A 56 -29.41 -8.59 2.53
N ARG A 57 -29.05 -7.97 1.39
CA ARG A 57 -28.71 -6.53 1.37
C ARG A 57 -28.88 -5.82 0.02
N ALA A 58 -29.44 -6.49 -0.99
CA ALA A 58 -29.59 -5.92 -2.33
C ALA A 58 -31.01 -5.36 -2.62
N GLU A 59 -31.94 -5.42 -1.67
CA GLU A 59 -33.32 -4.93 -1.86
C GLU A 59 -33.63 -3.60 -1.13
N THR A 60 -32.71 -3.02 -0.37
CA THR A 60 -32.94 -1.73 0.34
C THR A 60 -32.32 -0.51 -0.32
N LEU A 61 -31.57 -0.64 -1.42
CA LEU A 61 -30.92 0.50 -2.10
C LEU A 61 -31.34 0.69 -3.56
N GLY A 62 -32.37 -0.02 -4.02
CA GLY A 62 -32.88 0.03 -5.39
C GLY A 62 -34.23 0.71 -5.53
N ARG A 63 -34.40 1.97 -5.08
CA ARG A 63 -35.48 2.84 -5.60
C ARG A 63 -35.19 4.33 -5.38
N SER A 64 -34.47 4.93 -6.31
CA SER A 64 -34.75 6.32 -6.69
C SER A 64 -34.55 6.44 -8.20
N THR A 65 -35.66 6.68 -8.88
CA THR A 65 -35.79 6.92 -10.31
C THR A 65 -35.02 8.14 -10.77
N SER A 66 -34.48 8.04 -11.98
CA SER A 66 -33.84 9.07 -12.78
C SER A 66 -34.71 10.30 -12.98
N SER A 67 -34.13 11.51 -12.84
CA SER A 67 -34.16 12.55 -13.87
C SER A 67 -33.46 13.82 -13.38
N GLY A 68 -32.41 14.24 -14.10
CA GLY A 68 -32.15 15.66 -14.30
C GLY A 68 -30.96 16.28 -13.57
N HIS A 69 -30.04 16.78 -14.40
CA HIS A 69 -29.21 17.98 -14.19
C HIS A 69 -27.88 17.81 -13.47
N ALA A 70 -26.86 17.54 -14.29
CA ALA A 70 -25.49 18.09 -14.39
C ALA A 70 -24.98 19.23 -13.46
N GLY A 71 -25.68 19.66 -12.41
CA GLY A 71 -25.23 20.66 -11.44
C GLY A 71 -24.64 20.08 -10.14
N ALA A 72 -24.87 18.81 -9.83
CA ALA A 72 -24.47 18.22 -8.53
C ALA A 72 -22.98 17.84 -8.43
N ILE A 73 -22.29 17.64 -9.56
CA ILE A 73 -20.86 17.25 -9.56
C ILE A 73 -19.95 18.47 -9.37
N ALA A 74 -20.38 19.66 -9.79
CA ALA A 74 -19.64 20.90 -9.56
C ALA A 74 -19.68 21.34 -8.08
N GLY A 75 -20.80 21.09 -7.37
CA GLY A 75 -20.95 21.46 -5.96
C GLY A 75 -20.11 20.63 -4.98
N ALA A 76 -19.90 19.34 -5.27
CA ALA A 76 -19.11 18.46 -4.41
C ALA A 76 -17.61 18.79 -4.42
N VAL A 77 -17.05 19.15 -5.59
CA VAL A 77 -15.64 19.55 -5.72
C VAL A 77 -15.39 20.91 -5.06
N ILE A 78 -16.31 21.86 -5.22
CA ILE A 78 -16.22 23.18 -4.58
C ILE A 78 -16.38 23.06 -3.05
N GLY A 79 -17.25 22.16 -2.57
CA GLY A 79 -17.42 21.90 -1.14
C GLY A 79 -16.18 21.28 -0.48
N ILE A 80 -15.52 20.33 -1.14
CA ILE A 80 -14.27 19.72 -0.65
C ILE A 80 -13.13 20.73 -0.69
N ALA A 81 -13.00 21.53 -1.76
CA ALA A 81 -11.98 22.57 -1.85
C ALA A 81 -12.17 23.67 -0.79
N LEU A 82 -13.41 24.09 -0.51
CA LEU A 82 -13.73 25.03 0.57
C LEU A 82 -13.51 24.43 1.96
N ALA A 83 -13.77 23.13 2.15
CA ALA A 83 -13.46 22.45 3.41
C ALA A 83 -11.95 22.37 3.65
N CYS A 84 -11.15 22.03 2.64
CA CYS A 84 -9.69 22.05 2.72
C CYS A 84 -9.16 23.46 2.95
N ALA A 85 -9.70 24.48 2.26
CA ALA A 85 -9.33 25.87 2.48
C ALA A 85 -9.71 26.37 3.87
N LEU A 86 -10.85 25.95 4.43
CA LEU A 86 -11.25 26.27 5.80
C LEU A 86 -10.39 25.55 6.83
N ILE A 87 -9.99 24.30 6.60
CA ILE A 87 -9.04 23.60 7.48
C ILE A 87 -7.68 24.30 7.46
N TRP A 88 -7.22 24.75 6.29
CA TRP A 88 -5.97 25.51 6.14
C TRP A 88 -6.07 26.91 6.79
N PHE A 89 -7.21 27.58 6.65
CA PHE A 89 -7.41 28.95 7.15
C PHE A 89 -7.74 29.00 8.64
N VAL A 90 -8.55 28.06 9.16
CA VAL A 90 -8.87 27.93 10.59
C VAL A 90 -7.71 27.28 11.34
N GLY A 91 -7.04 26.28 10.76
CA GLY A 91 -5.80 25.71 11.31
C GLY A 91 -4.67 26.74 11.37
N GLY A 92 -4.51 27.55 10.31
CA GLY A 92 -3.51 28.63 10.27
C GLY A 92 -3.84 29.84 11.16
N ALA A 93 -5.13 30.17 11.36
CA ALA A 93 -5.53 31.30 12.20
C ALA A 93 -5.57 30.96 13.69
N VAL A 94 -5.91 29.73 14.08
CA VAL A 94 -5.82 29.28 15.48
C VAL A 94 -4.35 29.14 15.91
N LEU A 95 -3.44 28.74 15.01
CA LEU A 95 -2.01 28.70 15.30
C LEU A 95 -1.36 30.10 15.33
N ARG A 96 -1.83 31.06 14.50
CA ARG A 96 -1.35 32.46 14.52
C ARG A 96 -1.92 33.32 15.65
N ALA A 97 -3.11 33.02 16.16
CA ALA A 97 -3.70 33.75 17.29
C ALA A 97 -3.02 33.41 18.63
N PHE A 98 -2.31 32.27 18.71
CA PHE A 98 -1.47 31.91 19.86
C PHE A 98 -0.01 32.36 19.72
N MET A 99 0.39 32.98 18.61
CA MET A 99 1.77 33.46 18.33
C MET A 99 1.82 34.96 18.00
N ALA A 100 1.00 35.78 18.68
CA ALA A 100 1.07 37.23 18.58
C ALA A 100 1.25 37.84 19.98
N ASP A 101 2.34 37.44 20.65
CA ASP A 101 3.06 38.32 21.57
C ASP A 101 4.51 37.83 21.64
N GLU A 102 5.43 38.63 21.11
CA GLU A 102 6.87 38.48 21.27
C GLU A 102 7.37 39.52 22.29
N PRO A 103 8.60 39.43 22.83
CA PRO A 103 9.52 38.29 22.88
C PRO A 103 10.13 38.09 24.29
N VAL A 104 11.00 37.09 24.41
CA VAL A 104 12.20 36.99 25.26
C VAL A 104 12.24 35.70 26.07
N ALA A 105 13.35 34.99 25.82
CA ALA A 105 13.94 33.91 26.60
C ALA A 105 13.36 32.49 26.37
N ASP A 106 14.18 31.71 25.68
CA ASP A 106 14.66 30.41 26.15
C ASP A 106 13.55 29.38 26.41
N GLU A 107 13.16 28.64 25.37
CA GLU A 107 12.43 27.40 25.60
C GLU A 107 12.80 26.33 24.57
N LEU A 108 13.14 25.17 25.14
CA LEU A 108 13.51 23.93 24.51
C LEU A 108 12.56 23.60 23.35
N ILE A 109 13.13 23.45 22.15
CA ILE A 109 12.45 22.82 21.03
C ILE A 109 12.18 21.38 21.45
N ALA A 110 10.92 21.10 21.80
CA ALA A 110 10.42 19.75 21.92
C ALA A 110 10.65 19.05 20.57
N THR A 111 11.66 18.18 20.52
CA THR A 111 11.89 17.29 19.39
C THR A 111 10.67 16.40 19.29
N ASP A 112 9.93 16.55 18.20
CA ASP A 112 8.87 15.62 17.82
C ASP A 112 9.53 14.25 17.64
N GLN A 113 9.28 13.35 18.59
CA GLN A 113 9.94 12.07 18.64
C GLN A 113 9.34 11.21 17.53
N ALA A 114 10.03 11.18 16.38
CA ALA A 114 9.62 10.47 15.19
C ALA A 114 9.26 9.02 15.52
N ASP A 115 8.01 8.69 15.20
CA ASP A 115 7.41 7.38 15.38
C ASP A 115 8.28 6.31 14.70
N ALA A 116 8.53 5.19 15.38
CA ALA A 116 9.43 4.11 14.94
C ALA A 116 8.93 3.32 13.71
N THR A 117 7.97 3.86 12.97
CA THR A 117 7.33 3.31 11.77
C THR A 117 7.20 4.36 10.65
N ALA A 118 7.94 5.47 10.72
CA ALA A 118 7.85 6.53 9.73
C ALA A 118 8.31 6.04 8.35
N SER A 119 7.45 6.21 7.35
CA SER A 119 7.75 6.03 5.93
C SER A 119 8.03 7.39 5.32
N ALA A 120 9.18 7.56 4.68
CA ALA A 120 9.63 8.85 4.14
C ALA A 120 10.56 8.66 2.94
N THR A 121 10.74 9.72 2.17
CA THR A 121 11.65 9.78 1.02
C THR A 121 12.46 11.06 1.07
N ALA A 122 13.70 11.01 0.58
CA ALA A 122 14.60 12.13 0.40
C ALA A 122 15.29 12.01 -0.96
N ASP A 123 15.50 13.14 -1.63
CA ASP A 123 16.34 13.18 -2.84
C ASP A 123 17.84 13.08 -2.47
N ALA A 124 18.70 13.07 -3.47
CA ALA A 124 20.15 12.94 -3.31
C ALA A 124 20.80 14.04 -2.42
N SER A 125 20.17 15.21 -2.32
CA SER A 125 20.64 16.33 -1.50
C SER A 125 19.97 16.41 -0.13
N GLY A 126 18.91 15.63 0.06
CA GLY A 126 18.11 15.60 1.26
C GLY A 126 18.71 14.70 2.35
N THR A 127 18.00 14.68 3.48
CA THR A 127 18.31 13.82 4.61
C THR A 127 17.11 12.99 5.01
N LEU A 128 17.38 11.84 5.64
CA LEU A 128 16.34 10.91 6.07
C LEU A 128 16.55 10.50 7.52
N ASP A 129 15.60 10.81 8.40
CA ASP A 129 15.65 10.39 9.80
C ASP A 129 15.07 8.99 9.98
N VAL A 130 15.87 8.06 10.48
CA VAL A 130 15.50 6.66 10.70
C VAL A 130 16.11 6.16 12.00
N ILE A 131 15.26 5.74 12.94
CA ILE A 131 15.65 5.08 14.21
C ILE A 131 16.73 5.89 14.98
N GLY A 132 16.49 7.19 15.16
CA GLY A 132 17.38 8.06 15.96
C GLY A 132 18.63 8.56 15.22
N PHE A 133 18.79 8.22 13.94
CA PHE A 133 19.89 8.71 13.11
C PHE A 133 19.36 9.49 11.90
N THR A 134 20.08 10.53 11.50
CA THR A 134 19.92 11.21 10.22
C THR A 134 20.87 10.60 9.21
N TYR A 135 20.35 10.20 8.05
CA TYR A 135 21.11 9.66 6.93
C TYR A 135 21.24 10.71 5.82
N SER A 136 22.42 10.79 5.21
CA SER A 136 22.75 11.66 4.08
C SER A 136 23.64 10.91 3.08
N PHE A 137 23.68 11.41 1.84
CA PHE A 137 24.72 11.02 0.89
C PHE A 137 25.91 11.95 1.02
N GLU A 138 27.10 11.38 1.17
CA GLU A 138 28.36 12.11 1.26
C GLU A 138 29.27 11.70 0.11
N MET A 139 29.93 12.68 -0.51
CA MET A 139 30.96 12.41 -1.48
C MET A 139 32.27 12.12 -0.75
N THR A 140 32.86 10.96 -1.04
CA THR A 140 34.15 10.56 -0.51
C THR A 140 35.29 11.36 -1.16
N PRO A 141 36.47 11.42 -0.54
CA PRO A 141 37.65 12.07 -1.15
C PRO A 141 38.09 11.46 -2.48
N GLU A 142 37.68 10.22 -2.76
CA GLU A 142 37.99 9.47 -3.98
C GLU A 142 37.00 9.76 -5.12
N GLY A 143 35.92 10.48 -4.83
CA GLY A 143 34.88 10.87 -5.79
C GLY A 143 33.67 9.93 -5.83
N ASP A 144 33.69 8.83 -5.08
CA ASP A 144 32.53 7.94 -4.91
C ASP A 144 31.53 8.52 -3.90
N TYR A 145 30.28 8.08 -3.96
CA TYR A 145 29.26 8.42 -2.97
C TYR A 145 29.17 7.36 -1.88
N ALA A 146 28.83 7.80 -0.67
CA ALA A 146 28.59 6.94 0.47
C ALA A 146 27.28 7.33 1.16
N LEU A 147 26.55 6.34 1.69
CA LEU A 147 25.52 6.60 2.69
C LEU A 147 26.22 6.81 4.02
N ALA A 148 25.98 7.95 4.66
CA ALA A 148 26.50 8.29 5.98
C ALA A 148 25.37 8.42 7.00
N ARG A 149 25.69 8.27 8.27
CA ARG A 149 24.76 8.46 9.39
C ARG A 149 25.34 9.39 10.44
N GLN A 150 24.47 10.15 11.09
CA GLN A 150 24.78 10.91 12.31
C GLN A 150 23.63 10.76 13.30
N ASN A 151 23.90 10.91 14.60
CA ASN A 151 22.79 10.98 15.58
C ASN A 151 21.95 12.21 15.29
N ILE A 152 20.62 12.10 15.40
CA ILE A 152 19.73 13.25 15.24
C ILE A 152 20.13 14.34 16.25
N GLY A 153 20.27 15.58 15.77
CA GLY A 153 20.69 16.73 16.57
C GLY A 153 22.19 16.78 16.92
N SER A 154 23.00 15.84 16.42
CA SER A 154 24.45 15.87 16.57
C SER A 154 25.10 16.85 15.60
N SER A 155 26.19 17.48 16.04
CA SER A 155 27.09 18.26 15.20
C SER A 155 28.42 17.55 14.91
N ALA A 156 28.54 16.28 15.29
CA ALA A 156 29.70 15.46 14.98
C ALA A 156 29.71 15.07 13.48
N ASP A 157 30.90 14.78 12.96
CA ASP A 157 31.04 14.36 11.57
C ASP A 157 30.21 13.08 11.29
N PRO A 158 29.51 13.01 10.14
CA PRO A 158 28.78 11.82 9.73
C PRO A 158 29.70 10.61 9.63
N LEU A 159 29.24 9.47 10.14
CA LEU A 159 29.93 8.20 9.99
C LEU A 159 29.47 7.51 8.70
N THR A 160 30.42 7.22 7.81
CA THR A 160 30.16 6.39 6.64
C THR A 160 29.62 5.02 7.02
N VAL A 161 28.50 4.63 6.41
CA VAL A 161 27.86 3.31 6.58
C VAL A 161 28.33 2.36 5.48
N PHE A 162 28.15 2.73 4.21
CA PHE A 162 28.63 1.97 3.05
C PHE A 162 28.76 2.85 1.80
N LEU A 163 29.52 2.37 0.81
CA LEU A 163 29.66 3.01 -0.50
C LEU A 163 28.45 2.73 -1.39
N VAL A 164 27.93 3.76 -2.05
CA VAL A 164 26.83 3.68 -3.00
C VAL A 164 27.39 3.44 -4.40
N THR A 165 26.80 2.50 -5.13
CA THR A 165 27.21 2.22 -6.52
C THR A 165 26.65 3.30 -7.44
N GLY A 166 27.50 4.19 -7.94
CA GLY A 166 27.10 5.25 -8.87
C GLY A 166 26.61 6.53 -8.19
N GLU A 167 25.86 7.33 -8.94
CA GLU A 167 25.32 8.62 -8.50
C GLU A 167 23.97 8.44 -7.80
N PRO A 168 23.81 8.85 -6.52
CA PRO A 168 22.55 8.75 -5.81
C PRO A 168 21.45 9.57 -6.48
N VAL A 169 20.26 8.97 -6.58
CA VAL A 169 19.02 9.67 -6.92
C VAL A 169 18.28 10.09 -5.65
N GLY A 170 18.26 9.20 -4.65
CA GLY A 170 17.57 9.42 -3.40
C GLY A 170 17.57 8.20 -2.50
N MET A 171 16.97 8.37 -1.33
CA MET A 171 16.72 7.30 -0.37
C MET A 171 15.28 7.33 0.17
N ALA A 172 14.75 6.18 0.55
CA ALA A 172 13.46 6.05 1.19
C ALA A 172 13.55 5.11 2.40
N THR A 173 12.66 5.28 3.38
CA THR A 173 12.50 4.34 4.50
C THR A 173 11.10 3.77 4.49
N TYR A 174 11.00 2.46 4.69
CA TYR A 174 9.74 1.76 4.92
C TYR A 174 9.98 0.64 5.95
N ASN A 175 9.18 0.61 7.01
CA ASN A 175 9.33 -0.31 8.15
C ASN A 175 10.76 -0.36 8.74
N GLY A 176 11.45 0.78 8.76
CA GLY A 176 12.81 0.90 9.28
C GLY A 176 13.90 0.35 8.35
N VAL A 177 13.55 -0.12 7.15
CA VAL A 177 14.51 -0.47 6.10
C VAL A 177 14.75 0.75 5.23
N ILE A 178 16.01 1.09 5.00
CA ILE A 178 16.44 2.14 4.09
C ILE A 178 16.66 1.55 2.70
N TYR A 179 16.08 2.17 1.69
CA TYR A 179 16.26 1.84 0.27
C TYR A 179 17.00 3.00 -0.39
N VAL A 180 18.15 2.71 -0.99
CA VAL A 180 18.98 3.66 -1.74
C VAL A 180 18.83 3.35 -3.22
N VAL A 181 18.59 4.40 -4.01
CA VAL A 181 18.53 4.33 -5.47
C VAL A 181 19.62 5.20 -6.07
N SER A 182 20.37 4.65 -7.02
CA SER A 182 21.46 5.33 -7.71
C SER A 182 21.53 4.94 -9.18
N ASN A 183 22.20 5.75 -10.00
CA ASN A 183 22.41 5.49 -11.42
C ASN A 183 23.91 5.27 -11.73
N LEU A 184 24.19 4.35 -12.66
CA LEU A 184 25.51 4.19 -13.25
C LEU A 184 25.38 3.57 -14.64
N ASP A 185 26.03 4.17 -15.63
CA ASP A 185 26.17 3.64 -17.00
C ASP A 185 24.84 3.21 -17.67
N GLY A 186 23.79 4.00 -17.51
CA GLY A 186 22.46 3.73 -18.09
C GLY A 186 21.69 2.60 -17.41
N SER A 187 22.16 2.16 -16.25
CA SER A 187 21.43 1.29 -15.32
C SER A 187 21.13 2.05 -14.03
N PHE A 188 20.09 1.61 -13.33
CA PHE A 188 19.86 2.01 -11.95
C PHE A 188 20.11 0.85 -11.01
N TYR A 189 20.49 1.19 -9.78
CA TYR A 189 20.82 0.26 -8.73
C TYR A 189 19.89 0.51 -7.55
N LEU A 190 19.38 -0.56 -6.98
CA LEU A 190 18.62 -0.55 -5.75
C LEU A 190 19.38 -1.32 -4.67
N GLN A 191 19.63 -0.66 -3.55
CA GLN A 191 20.28 -1.27 -2.40
C GLN A 191 19.44 -1.05 -1.15
N SER A 192 19.27 -2.09 -0.34
CA SER A 192 18.53 -2.01 0.92
C SER A 192 19.46 -2.15 2.12
N PHE A 193 19.11 -1.51 3.24
CA PHE A 193 19.91 -1.52 4.45
C PHE A 193 19.00 -1.46 5.68
N ILE A 194 19.24 -2.35 6.65
CA ILE A 194 18.56 -2.33 7.94
C ILE A 194 19.51 -1.72 8.96
N PRO A 195 19.22 -0.53 9.51
CA PRO A 195 20.02 0.10 10.54
C PRO A 195 20.31 -0.83 11.72
N GLY A 196 21.58 -1.03 12.00
CA GLY A 196 22.05 -1.85 13.10
C GLY A 196 23.58 -1.86 13.12
N ASP A 197 24.16 -1.99 14.32
CA ASP A 197 25.61 -2.06 14.44
C ASP A 197 26.11 -3.37 13.84
N GLY A 198 27.04 -3.27 12.90
CA GLY A 198 27.55 -4.41 12.13
C GLY A 198 26.64 -4.90 11.01
N SER A 199 25.51 -4.23 10.75
CA SER A 199 24.67 -4.51 9.59
C SER A 199 25.43 -4.23 8.29
N LEU A 200 25.17 -5.06 7.28
CA LEU A 200 25.65 -4.86 5.92
C LEU A 200 24.47 -4.56 5.00
N PRO A 201 24.65 -3.72 3.96
CA PRO A 201 23.62 -3.53 2.96
C PRO A 201 23.41 -4.81 2.14
N SER A 202 22.26 -4.92 1.49
CA SER A 202 22.03 -5.97 0.49
C SER A 202 22.99 -5.82 -0.69
N GLU A 203 23.15 -6.89 -1.46
CA GLU A 203 23.75 -6.76 -2.79
C GLU A 203 22.89 -5.81 -3.65
N PRO A 204 23.50 -4.86 -4.38
CA PRO A 204 22.78 -3.99 -5.28
C PRO A 204 22.07 -4.79 -6.36
N THR A 205 20.77 -4.56 -6.53
CA THR A 205 20.02 -5.07 -7.69
C THR A 205 20.19 -4.08 -8.83
N GLN A 206 20.67 -4.54 -9.98
CA GLN A 206 20.86 -3.74 -11.19
C GLN A 206 19.69 -3.93 -12.15
N GLU A 207 19.16 -2.82 -12.67
CA GLU A 207 18.10 -2.80 -13.67
C GLU A 207 18.42 -1.79 -14.78
N GLU A 208 17.88 -2.01 -15.98
CA GLU A 208 18.11 -1.13 -17.13
C GLU A 208 17.30 0.17 -17.01
N GLY A 209 17.94 1.30 -17.30
CA GLY A 209 17.32 2.63 -17.33
C GLY A 209 18.04 3.63 -16.43
N THR A 210 17.65 4.90 -16.55
CA THR A 210 18.14 5.99 -15.70
C THR A 210 16.99 6.53 -14.89
N VAL A 211 17.07 6.50 -13.56
CA VAL A 211 16.03 7.06 -12.69
C VAL A 211 16.26 8.55 -12.47
N THR A 212 15.20 9.34 -12.61
CA THR A 212 15.19 10.80 -12.49
C THR A 212 14.38 11.31 -11.29
N GLY A 213 13.58 10.43 -10.68
CA GLY A 213 12.79 10.76 -9.50
C GLY A 213 12.32 9.51 -8.77
N MET A 214 11.98 9.68 -7.50
CA MET A 214 11.54 8.60 -6.64
C MET A 214 10.44 9.10 -5.71
N GLU A 215 9.45 8.25 -5.46
CA GLU A 215 8.35 8.52 -4.54
C GLU A 215 7.99 7.23 -3.79
N LEU A 216 7.65 7.36 -2.51
CA LEU A 216 7.11 6.26 -1.71
C LEU A 216 5.59 6.43 -1.56
N GLN A 217 4.81 5.46 -2.02
CA GLN A 217 3.36 5.41 -1.90
C GLN A 217 2.92 4.17 -1.13
N GLY A 218 2.75 4.30 0.19
CA GLY A 218 2.45 3.15 1.04
C GLY A 218 3.62 2.17 1.07
N SER A 219 3.39 0.93 0.63
CA SER A 219 4.43 -0.10 0.45
C SER A 219 5.05 -0.11 -0.94
N GLU A 220 4.71 0.83 -1.82
CA GLU A 220 5.24 0.87 -3.18
C GLU A 220 6.31 1.95 -3.32
N LEU A 221 7.52 1.57 -3.72
CA LEU A 221 8.54 2.49 -4.18
C LEU A 221 8.38 2.69 -5.68
N ARG A 222 8.10 3.93 -6.09
CA ARG A 222 7.86 4.30 -7.49
C ARG A 222 9.03 5.13 -8.01
N LEU A 223 9.73 4.59 -8.99
CA LEU A 223 10.88 5.20 -9.64
C LEU A 223 10.44 5.76 -10.99
N THR A 224 10.67 7.04 -11.22
CA THR A 224 10.43 7.70 -12.51
C THR A 224 11.69 7.65 -13.33
N GLU A 225 11.67 6.91 -14.43
CA GLU A 225 12.79 6.82 -15.36
C GLU A 225 12.79 7.95 -16.39
N GLU A 226 13.94 8.15 -17.03
CA GLU A 226 14.07 9.00 -18.20
C GLU A 226 13.06 8.59 -19.27
N GLY A 227 12.36 9.56 -19.86
CA GLY A 227 11.22 9.32 -20.75
C GLY A 227 9.88 9.11 -20.05
N GLY A 228 9.84 9.17 -18.71
CA GLY A 228 8.61 9.21 -17.91
C GLY A 228 7.96 7.85 -17.63
N ARG A 229 8.68 6.75 -17.87
CA ARG A 229 8.25 5.40 -17.46
C ARG A 229 8.31 5.32 -15.93
N ILE A 230 7.33 4.65 -15.33
CA ILE A 230 7.33 4.38 -13.89
C ILE A 230 7.65 2.91 -13.66
N TYR A 231 8.73 2.65 -12.92
CA TYR A 231 9.06 1.35 -12.36
C TYR A 231 8.53 1.30 -10.92
N THR A 232 7.71 0.30 -10.60
CA THR A 232 7.13 0.13 -9.26
C THR A 232 7.73 -1.11 -8.60
N LEU A 233 8.21 -0.93 -7.38
CA LEU A 233 8.70 -2.00 -6.52
C LEU A 233 7.80 -2.11 -5.29
N GLU A 234 7.30 -3.33 -5.04
CA GLU A 234 6.61 -3.67 -3.80
C GLU A 234 7.64 -3.92 -2.69
N LEU A 235 7.53 -3.16 -1.61
CA LEU A 235 8.37 -3.28 -0.43
C LEU A 235 7.77 -4.31 0.53
N GLY A 236 8.61 -5.22 1.02
CA GLY A 236 8.22 -6.22 2.00
C GLY A 236 7.87 -5.58 3.34
N ALA A 237 6.80 -6.07 3.97
CA ALA A 237 6.40 -5.71 5.33
C ALA A 237 7.16 -6.52 6.39
#